data_AF-A0A536USP2-F1
#
_entry.id   AF-A0A536USP2-F1
#
_cell.length_a   1.000
_cell.length_b   1.000
_cell.length_c   1.000
_cell.angle_alpha   90.00
_cell.angle_beta   90.00
_cell.angle_gamma   90.00
#
_symmetry.space_group_name_H-M   'P 1'
#
loop_
_entity.id
_entity.type
_entity.pdbx_description
1 polymer ?
#
loop_
_entity_poly.entity_id
_entity_poly.type
_entity_poly.pdbx_seq_one_letter_code
_entity_poly.pdbx_strand_id
1 'polypeptide(L)' 'MLYRENGQFKATYRSDLAIFPIAQDRIAILALLGFAFAVVPVIAPEYLFRAILIPFLILSLAALGLNILVGYCG' A
#
# COMPACT_ATOMS: atom_id res chain seq x y z
N MET A 1 16.55 -16.52 2.57
CA MET A 1 16.01 -15.36 1.83
C MET A 1 14.50 -15.52 1.73
N LEU A 2 13.72 -14.58 2.28
CA LEU A 2 12.24 -14.61 2.21
C LEU A 2 11.72 -14.32 0.80
N TYR A 3 12.50 -13.57 0.02
CA TYR A 3 12.23 -13.33 -1.40
C TYR A 3 12.80 -14.46 -2.25
N ARG A 4 11.91 -15.13 -3.01
CA ARG A 4 12.28 -16.13 -4.02
C ARG A 4 12.08 -15.50 -5.38
N GLU A 5 13.14 -14.90 -5.89
CA GLU A 5 13.18 -14.28 -7.21
C GLU A 5 13.41 -15.33 -8.33
N ASN A 6 14.08 -16.45 -8.00
CA ASN A 6 14.32 -17.54 -8.95
C ASN A 6 13.00 -18.13 -9.47
N GLY A 7 12.78 -18.01 -10.78
CA GLY A 7 11.59 -18.50 -11.49
C GLY A 7 10.57 -17.42 -11.85
N GLN A 8 10.75 -16.17 -11.41
CA GLN A 8 9.87 -15.05 -11.77
C GLN A 8 10.42 -14.29 -12.99
N PHE A 9 10.32 -14.92 -14.16
CA PHE A 9 10.82 -14.33 -15.40
C PHE A 9 9.92 -13.22 -15.91
N LYS A 10 10.55 -12.14 -16.36
CA LYS A 10 9.90 -10.99 -16.98
C LYS A 10 9.98 -11.13 -18.50
N ALA A 11 8.88 -11.55 -19.12
CA ALA A 11 8.86 -11.85 -20.56
C ALA A 11 8.52 -10.63 -21.44
N THR A 12 8.20 -9.47 -20.85
CA THR A 12 7.75 -8.30 -21.61
C THR A 12 8.16 -7.01 -20.91
N TYR A 13 8.49 -5.96 -21.67
CA TYR A 13 8.86 -4.64 -21.15
C TYR A 13 7.80 -4.04 -20.21
N ARG A 14 6.51 -4.28 -20.48
CA ARG A 14 5.41 -3.89 -19.58
C ARG A 14 5.46 -4.57 -18.21
N SER A 15 6.01 -5.78 -18.12
CA SER A 15 6.14 -6.52 -16.87
C SER A 15 7.29 -6.03 -15.99
N ASP A 16 8.27 -5.35 -16.59
CA ASP A 16 9.38 -4.68 -15.92
C ASP A 16 8.99 -3.29 -15.39
N LEU A 17 8.07 -2.60 -16.07
CA LEU A 17 7.53 -1.30 -15.63
C LEU A 17 6.49 -1.41 -14.50
N ALA A 18 6.23 -2.61 -13.97
CA ALA A 18 5.24 -2.81 -12.92
C ALA A 18 5.78 -2.34 -11.55
N ILE A 19 4.96 -1.58 -10.81
CA ILE A 19 5.30 -1.04 -9.47
C ILE A 19 5.71 -2.15 -8.49
N PHE A 20 4.99 -3.28 -8.50
CA PHE A 20 5.34 -4.48 -7.74
C PHE A 20 5.69 -5.61 -8.72
N PRO A 21 6.96 -5.80 -9.08
CA PRO A 21 7.34 -6.84 -10.02
C PRO A 21 7.30 -8.23 -9.39
N ILE A 22 7.56 -8.35 -8.09
CA ILE A 22 7.63 -9.63 -7.38
C ILE A 22 6.21 -10.07 -6.95
N ALA A 23 5.86 -11.33 -7.21
CA ALA A 23 4.55 -11.88 -6.85
C ALA A 23 4.31 -11.90 -5.34
N GLN A 24 5.36 -12.13 -4.54
CA GLN A 24 5.30 -12.12 -3.08
C GLN A 24 4.93 -10.74 -2.55
N ASP A 25 5.52 -9.67 -3.08
CA ASP A 25 5.21 -8.29 -2.71
C ASP A 25 3.76 -7.94 -3.01
N ARG A 26 3.25 -8.38 -4.18
CA ARG A 26 1.83 -8.20 -4.53
C ARG A 26 0.92 -8.87 -3.52
N ILE A 27 1.22 -10.12 -3.15
CA ILE A 27 0.42 -10.86 -2.17
C ILE A 27 0.52 -10.19 -0.79
N ALA A 28 1.70 -9.72 -0.39
CA ALA A 28 1.90 -9.02 0.87
C ALA A 28 1.11 -7.71 0.93
N ILE A 29 1.14 -6.90 -0.15
CA ILE A 29 0.35 -5.67 -0.29
C ILE A 29 -1.14 -5.99 -0.22
N LEU A 30 -1.61 -7.00 -0.96
CA LEU A 30 -3.03 -7.40 -0.95
C LEU A 30 -3.48 -7.90 0.42
N ALA A 31 -2.63 -8.68 1.11
CA ALA A 31 -2.91 -9.14 2.46
C ALA A 31 -2.95 -7.98 3.47
N LEU A 32 -2.03 -7.01 3.34
CA LEU A 32 -2.00 -5.82 4.19
C LEU A 32 -3.24 -4.94 3.97
N LEU A 33 -3.64 -4.72 2.71
CA LEU A 33 -4.88 -4.02 2.38
C LEU A 33 -6.10 -4.78 2.90
N GLY A 34 -6.16 -6.08 2.68
CA GLY A 34 -7.24 -6.94 3.21
C GLY A 34 -7.35 -6.84 4.73
N PHE A 35 -6.22 -6.88 5.45
CA PHE A 35 -6.19 -6.69 6.89
C PHE A 35 -6.67 -5.30 7.30
N ALA A 36 -6.16 -4.24 6.65
CA ALA A 36 -6.51 -2.86 6.96
C ALA A 36 -8.00 -2.56 6.74
N PHE A 37 -8.64 -3.17 5.74
CA PHE A 37 -10.04 -2.92 5.42
C PHE A 37 -11.03 -3.92 6.03
N ALA A 38 -10.63 -5.15 6.34
CA ALA A 38 -11.53 -6.17 6.89
C ALA A 38 -11.36 -6.37 8.40
N VAL A 39 -10.13 -6.29 8.92
CA VAL A 39 -9.83 -6.62 10.32
C VAL A 39 -9.84 -5.38 11.20
N VAL A 40 -9.18 -4.30 10.76
CA VAL A 40 -9.09 -3.06 11.55
C VAL A 40 -10.47 -2.47 11.89
N PRO A 41 -11.47 -2.41 10.97
CA PRO A 41 -12.82 -1.92 11.29
C PRO A 41 -13.55 -2.69 12.38
N VAL A 42 -13.26 -3.99 12.51
CA VAL A 42 -13.98 -4.87 13.44
C VAL A 42 -13.34 -4.85 14.83
N ILE A 43 -12.01 -4.67 14.91
CA ILE A 43 -11.25 -4.81 16.15
C ILE A 43 -10.89 -3.45 16.78
N ALA A 44 -10.72 -2.40 15.99
CA ALA A 44 -10.24 -1.13 16.51
C ALA A 44 -11.29 -0.39 17.37
N PRO A 45 -10.91 0.13 18.55
CA PRO A 45 -11.82 0.88 19.41
C PRO A 45 -12.11 2.27 18.85
N GLU A 46 -13.21 2.89 19.31
CA GLU A 46 -13.62 4.23 18.86
C GLU A 46 -12.52 5.29 19.04
N TYR A 47 -11.79 5.22 20.16
CA TYR A 47 -10.65 6.11 20.41
C TYR A 47 -9.61 6.03 19.29
N LEU A 48 -9.24 4.82 18.86
CA LEU A 48 -8.23 4.62 17.82
C LEU A 48 -8.73 5.17 16.48
N PHE A 49 -10.02 5.03 16.18
CA PHE A 49 -10.62 5.64 14.99
C PHE A 49 -10.59 7.16 15.01
N ARG A 50 -11.18 7.78 16.05
CA ARG A 50 -11.34 9.23 16.13
C ARG A 50 -10.03 9.97 16.33
N ALA A 51 -9.16 9.47 17.21
CA ALA A 51 -7.96 10.19 17.60
C ALA A 51 -6.79 9.96 16.64
N ILE A 52 -6.74 8.80 15.97
CA ILE A 52 -5.54 8.38 15.23
C ILE A 52 -5.86 8.05 13.77
N LEU A 53 -6.65 7.00 13.50
CA LEU A 53 -6.81 6.46 12.14
C LEU A 53 -7.47 7.45 11.17
N ILE A 54 -8.55 8.12 11.60
CA ILE A 54 -9.27 9.07 10.74
C ILE A 54 -8.39 10.29 10.44
N PRO A 55 -7.82 11.01 11.44
CA PRO A 55 -6.90 12.12 11.17
C PRO A 55 -5.70 11.71 10.32
N PHE A 56 -5.09 10.54 10.60
CA PHE A 56 -3.97 10.02 9.84
C PHE A 56 -4.31 9.81 8.36
N LEU A 57 -5.46 9.18 8.06
CA LEU A 57 -5.90 8.95 6.69
C LEU A 57 -6.16 10.27 5.95
N ILE A 58 -6.81 11.24 6.59
CA ILE A 58 -7.07 12.56 6.00
C ILE A 58 -5.76 13.25 5.63
N LEU A 59 -4.82 13.33 6.57
CA LEU A 59 -3.53 13.99 6.34
C LEU A 59 -2.68 13.24 5.30
N SER A 60 -2.68 11.91 5.31
CA SER A 60 -1.94 11.10 4.32
C SER A 60 -2.48 11.30 2.91
N LEU A 61 -3.82 11.33 2.75
CA LEU A 61 -4.46 11.60 1.47
C LEU A 61 -4.20 13.04 0.99
N ALA A 62 -4.26 14.01 1.89
CA ALA A 62 -3.93 15.40 1.56
C ALA A 62 -2.48 15.55 1.10
N ALA A 63 -1.54 14.90 1.80
CA ALA A 63 -0.12 14.90 1.44
C ALA A 63 0.11 14.25 0.07
N LEU A 64 -0.47 13.06 -0.18
CA LEU A 64 -0.40 12.40 -1.48
C LEU A 64 -0.99 13.26 -2.60
N GLY A 65 -2.17 13.85 -2.38
CA GLY A 65 -2.82 14.71 -3.36
C GLY A 65 -1.97 15.94 -3.70
N LEU A 66 -1.41 16.61 -2.69
CA LEU A 66 -0.52 17.74 -2.88
C LEU A 66 0.74 17.34 -3.65
N ASN A 67 1.35 16.19 -3.30
CA ASN A 67 2.55 15.68 -3.97
C ASN A 67 2.29 15.47 -5.46
N ILE A 68 1.14 14.90 -5.82
CA ILE A 68 0.73 14.71 -7.23
C ILE A 68 0.51 16.06 -7.93
N LEU A 69 -0.17 17.02 -7.30
CA LEU A 69 -0.46 18.33 -7.90
C LEU A 69 0.80 19.16 -8.15
N VAL A 70 1.77 19.09 -7.25
CA VAL A 70 3.02 19.87 -7.32
C VAL A 70 4.12 19.11 -8.10
N GLY A 71 3.78 17.98 -8.74
CA GLY A 71 4.69 17.25 -9.63
C GLY A 71 5.76 16.44 -8.90
N TYR A 72 5.41 15.84 -7.76
CA TYR A 72 6.30 15.05 -6.90
C TYR A 72 7.47 15.82 -6.28
N CYS A 73 7.35 17.14 -6.16
CA CYS A 73 8.35 17.99 -5.50
C CYS A 73 8.20 18.08 -3.97
N GLY A 74 7.26 17.33 -3.38
CA GLY A 74 6.99 17.33 -1.94
C GLY A 74 7.58 16.13 -1.21
#